data_AF-A0A412AUE6-F1
#
_entry.id   AF-A0A412AUE6-F1
#
_cell.length_a   1.000
_cell.length_b   1.000
_cell.length_c   1.000
_cell.angle_alpha   90.00
_cell.angle_beta   90.00
_cell.angle_gamma   90.00
#
_symmetry.space_group_name_H-M   'P 1'
#
loop_
_entity.id
_entity.type
_entity.pdbx_description
1 polymer ?
#
loop_
_entity_poly.entity_id
_entity_poly.type
_entity_poly.pdbx_seq_one_letter_code
_entity_poly.pdbx_strand_id
1 'polypeptide(L)' 'MNGTLLGQTRGSDKIIFLYDEKGNKYGFDYNGTKYYYIFNVQGDVIGILNQSGAQIVSYQYDPWGKVLS' A
#
# COMPACT_ATOMS: atom_id res chain seq x y z
N MET A 1 -19.67 -8.57 11.32
CA MET A 1 -18.55 -7.61 11.27
C MET A 1 -17.38 -8.32 10.59
N ASN A 2 -17.14 -8.04 9.30
CA ASN A 2 -15.94 -8.50 8.62
C ASN A 2 -14.85 -7.49 8.97
N GLY A 3 -14.06 -7.77 10.01
CA GLY A 3 -13.13 -6.79 10.59
C GLY A 3 -12.07 -6.32 9.58
N THR A 4 -12.10 -5.05 9.22
CA THR A 4 -11.06 -4.42 8.40
C THR A 4 -9.85 -4.09 9.26
N LEU A 5 -8.64 -4.46 8.81
CA LEU A 5 -7.40 -4.18 9.51
C LEU A 5 -7.02 -2.70 9.38
N LEU A 6 -7.15 -1.92 10.45
CA LEU A 6 -6.84 -0.47 10.42
C LEU A 6 -5.36 -0.15 10.62
N GLY A 7 -4.61 -1.04 11.25
CA GLY A 7 -3.19 -0.84 11.49
C GLY A 7 -2.54 -1.98 12.25
N GLN A 8 -1.23 -1.89 12.38
CA GLN A 8 -0.39 -2.84 13.10
C GLN A 8 0.74 -2.09 13.80
N THR A 9 1.09 -2.55 14.99
CA THR A 9 2.27 -2.07 15.72
C THR A 9 3.21 -3.25 15.96
N ARG A 10 4.51 -3.06 15.71
CA ARG A 10 5.57 -4.03 15.99
C ARG A 10 6.73 -3.30 16.66
N GLY A 11 6.84 -3.44 17.98
CA GLY A 11 7.81 -2.66 18.76
C GLY A 11 7.48 -1.16 18.70
N SER A 12 8.45 -0.34 18.27
CA SER A 12 8.26 1.08 18.02
C SER A 12 7.64 1.39 16.66
N ASP A 13 7.63 0.44 15.73
CA ASP A 13 7.11 0.65 14.39
C ASP A 13 5.59 0.52 14.36
N LYS A 14 4.94 1.46 13.67
CA LYS A 14 3.50 1.54 13.50
C LYS A 14 3.18 1.75 12.03
N ILE A 15 2.24 0.96 11.53
CA ILE A 15 1.61 1.15 10.23
C ILE A 15 0.11 1.37 10.42
N ILE A 16 -0.43 2.41 9.79
CA ILE A 16 -1.87 2.67 9.72
C ILE A 16 -2.28 2.56 8.26
N PHE A 17 -3.24 1.70 7.94
CA PHE A 17 -3.74 1.54 6.58
C PHE A 17 -4.75 2.64 6.26
N LEU A 18 -4.64 3.21 5.06
CA LEU A 18 -5.51 4.29 4.60
C LEU A 18 -6.54 3.74 3.63
N TYR A 19 -7.81 4.07 3.85
CA TYR A 19 -8.95 3.55 3.12
C TYR A 19 -9.77 4.68 2.49
N ASP A 20 -10.27 4.47 1.28
CA ASP A 20 -11.23 5.38 0.64
C ASP A 20 -12.66 5.20 1.22
N GLU A 21 -13.61 6.01 0.74
CA GLU A 21 -15.01 5.97 1.17
C GLU A 21 -15.72 4.64 0.86
N LYS A 22 -15.15 3.83 -0.05
CA LYS A 22 -15.66 2.50 -0.42
C LYS A 22 -14.97 1.39 0.36
N GLY A 23 -13.99 1.72 1.22
CA GLY A 23 -13.23 0.76 2.00
C GLY A 23 -12.06 0.11 1.24
N ASN A 24 -11.61 0.66 0.12
CA ASN A 24 -10.41 0.19 -0.59
C ASN A 24 -9.15 0.80 0.03
N LYS A 25 -8.11 -0.02 0.24
CA LYS A 25 -6.80 0.46 0.68
C LYS A 25 -6.14 1.25 -0.45
N TYR A 26 -5.75 2.49 -0.22
CA TYR A 26 -5.00 3.29 -1.20
C TYR A 26 -3.57 3.64 -0.74
N GLY A 27 -3.24 3.38 0.52
CA GLY A 27 -1.91 3.66 1.04
C GLY A 27 -1.76 3.28 2.50
N PHE A 28 -0.70 3.79 3.11
CA PHE A 28 -0.42 3.61 4.53
C PHE A 28 0.36 4.79 5.09
N ASP A 29 0.23 5.01 6.39
CA ASP A 29 1.11 5.84 7.19
C ASP A 29 2.05 4.93 7.98
N TYR A 30 3.36 5.11 7.80
CA TYR A 30 4.42 4.42 8.52
C TYR A 30 5.15 5.40 9.41
N ASN A 31 4.99 5.25 10.73
CA ASN A 31 5.60 6.11 11.74
C ASN A 31 5.40 7.63 11.48
N GLY A 32 4.24 8.05 10.96
CA GLY A 32 3.91 9.44 10.63
C GLY A 32 4.24 9.86 9.18
N THR A 33 4.87 8.99 8.40
CA THR A 33 5.20 9.23 6.99
C THR A 33 4.22 8.49 6.08
N LYS A 34 3.58 9.22 5.16
CA LYS A 34 2.55 8.64 4.27
C LYS A 34 3.16 8.11 2.97
N TYR A 35 2.59 7.00 2.52
CA TYR A 35 2.92 6.34 1.27
C TYR A 35 1.64 5.91 0.55
N TYR A 36 1.68 5.92 -0.77
CA TYR A 36 0.50 5.66 -1.61
C TYR A 36 0.80 4.57 -2.62
N TYR A 37 -0.17 3.67 -2.83
CA TYR A 37 -0.04 2.58 -3.79
C TYR A 37 -0.32 3.06 -5.21
N ILE A 38 0.41 2.48 -6.17
CA ILE A 38 0.07 2.51 -7.60
C ILE A 38 -0.51 1.15 -7.94
N PHE A 39 -1.66 1.12 -8.61
CA PHE A 39 -2.33 -0.12 -8.99
C PHE A 39 -2.31 -0.36 -10.50
N ASN A 40 -2.22 -1.62 -10.91
CA ASN A 40 -2.58 -2.04 -12.27
C ASN A 40 -4.12 -2.16 -12.41
N VAL A 41 -4.61 -2.46 -13.62
CA VAL A 41 -6.04 -2.63 -13.89
C VAL A 41 -6.69 -3.82 -13.15
N GLN A 42 -5.88 -4.77 -12.70
CA GLN A 42 -6.32 -5.96 -11.95
C GLN A 42 -6.39 -5.71 -10.44
N GLY A 43 -5.89 -4.56 -9.97
CA GLY A 43 -5.88 -4.17 -8.56
C GLY A 43 -4.60 -4.55 -7.79
N ASP A 44 -3.56 -5.01 -8.49
CA ASP A 44 -2.27 -5.32 -7.86
C ASP A 44 -1.44 -4.06 -7.64
N VAL A 45 -0.72 -4.00 -6.52
CA VAL A 45 0.21 -2.91 -6.23
C VAL A 45 1.47 -3.06 -7.08
N ILE A 46 1.67 -2.16 -8.03
CA ILE A 46 2.85 -2.12 -8.92
C ILE A 46 3.88 -1.05 -8.53
N GLY A 47 3.60 -0.28 -7.48
CA GLY A 47 4.56 0.71 -6.98
C GLY A 47 4.09 1.44 -5.74
N ILE A 48 4.99 2.21 -5.16
CA ILE A 48 4.75 3.04 -3.98
C ILE A 48 5.27 4.45 -4.24
N LEU A 49 4.42 5.45 -3.99
CA LEU A 49 4.76 6.86 -3.99
C LEU A 49 5.06 7.35 -2.57
N ASN A 50 6.00 8.28 -2.44
CA ASN A 50 6.19 9.06 -1.23
C ASN A 50 5.20 10.25 -1.17
N GLN A 51 5.26 11.06 -0.11
CA GLN A 51 4.40 12.25 0.06
C GLN A 51 4.55 13.32 -1.03
N SER A 52 5.69 13.38 -1.72
CA SER A 52 5.89 14.33 -2.83
C SER A 52 5.42 13.78 -4.19
N GLY A 53 4.81 12.59 -4.22
CA GLY A 53 4.35 11.94 -5.45
C GLY A 53 5.46 11.29 -6.25
N ALA A 54 6.68 11.18 -5.71
CA ALA A 54 7.77 10.46 -6.37
C ALA A 54 7.64 8.96 -6.12
N GLN A 55 7.77 8.16 -7.17
CA GLN A 55 7.79 6.70 -7.06
C GLN A 55 9.12 6.24 -6.46
N ILE A 56 9.05 5.55 -5.33
CA ILE A 56 10.21 5.06 -4.57
C ILE A 56 10.34 3.54 -4.60
N VAL A 57 9.29 2.83 -5.00
CA VAL A 57 9.28 1.38 -5.19
C VAL A 57 8.53 1.07 -6.48
N SER A 58 9.01 0.08 -7.23
CA SER A 58 8.35 -0.47 -8.41
C SER A 58 8.32 -1.98 -8.28
N TYR A 59 7.20 -2.58 -8.69
CA TYR A 59 7.04 -4.03 -8.79
C TYR A 59 6.67 -4.39 -10.22
N GLN A 60 7.22 -5.49 -10.72
CA GLN A 60 6.78 -6.13 -11.96
C GLN A 60 6.29 -7.53 -11.65
N TYR A 61 5.17 -7.91 -12.25
CA TYR A 61 4.59 -9.24 -12.08
C TYR A 61 4.47 -9.95 -13.42
N ASP A 62 4.61 -11.27 -13.41
CA ASP A 62 4.16 -12.09 -14.52
C ASP A 62 2.62 -12.25 -14.51
N PRO A 63 2.01 -12.82 -15.57
CA PRO A 63 0.56 -13.01 -15.64
C PRO A 63 -0.06 -13.87 -14.53
N TRP A 64 0.75 -14.56 -13.71
CA TRP A 64 0.31 -15.39 -12.59
C TRP A 64 0.58 -14.72 -11.23
N GLY A 65 0.96 -13.44 -11.23
CA GLY A 65 1.18 -12.65 -10.02
C GLY A 65 2.53 -12.89 -9.35
N LYS A 66 3.47 -13.57 -10.01
CA LYS A 66 4.82 -13.74 -9.47
C LYS A 66 5.61 -12.45 -9.64
N VAL A 67 6.21 -11.96 -8.56
CA VAL A 67 7.15 -10.82 -8.60
C VAL A 67 8.38 -11.17 -9.42
N LEU A 68 8.70 -10.32 -10.39
CA LEU A 68 9.87 -10.40 -11.26
C LEU A 68 10.98 -9.44 -10.84
N SER A 69 10.61 -8.25 -10.37
CA SER A 69 11.50 -7.20 -9.87
C SER A 69 10.77 -6.28 -8.92
#